data_AF-A0A1I7XMU9-F1
#
_entry.id   AF-A0A1I7XMU9-F1
#
_cell.length_a   1.000
_cell.length_b   1.000
_cell.length_c   1.000
_cell.angle_alpha   90.00
_cell.angle_beta   90.00
_cell.angle_gamma   90.00
#
_symmetry.space_group_name_H-M   'P 1'
#
loop_
_entity.id
_entity.type
_entity.pdbx_description
1 polymer ?
#
loop_
_entity_poly.entity_id
_entity_poly.type
_entity_poly.pdbx_seq_one_letter_code
_entity_poly.pdbx_strand_id
1 'polypeptide(L)'
;MNLALYILAYQMTEDKHMVTPVTAVAHTLCRIDLKHKNLCLDNLAHAMCEVTQENPKHRTSDYLQMEIDSPPGEDQYEKVAFYLRNNKTFENYKKCKIHIEVYDKMAAEHREYVRRARCLLKNIRAFIKHDYLVIDIHRGELDQRRREMDFAKSELKAAKELQLIEVKSQQYNQAVQTFEEKLNEVTTMLDLLPKNKEAHINDLLEWTIHTRQHHEKMAKLLDLTEK
;
A
#
# COMPACT_ATOMS: atom_id res chain seq x y z
N MET A 1 5.73 12.72 11.89
CA MET A 1 5.78 11.72 12.97
C MET A 1 6.90 12.14 13.91
N ASN A 2 6.67 12.01 15.21
CA ASN A 2 7.08 12.97 16.23
C ASN A 2 8.59 13.09 16.51
N LEU A 3 9.10 14.32 16.43
CA LEU A 3 10.35 14.78 17.08
C LEU A 3 10.38 14.41 18.58
N ALA A 4 9.19 14.25 19.20
CA ALA A 4 9.04 13.81 20.58
C ALA A 4 9.50 12.37 20.85
N LEU A 5 9.46 11.46 19.86
CA LEU A 5 10.04 10.11 20.03
C LEU A 5 11.58 10.16 20.03
N TYR A 6 12.15 11.09 19.27
CA TYR A 6 13.60 11.33 19.25
C TYR A 6 14.07 12.00 20.55
N ILE A 7 13.26 12.89 21.13
CA ILE A 7 13.57 13.58 22.39
C ILE A 7 13.39 12.66 23.62
N LEU A 8 12.35 11.81 23.65
CA LEU A 8 12.18 10.81 24.72
C LEU A 8 13.28 9.74 24.69
N ALA A 9 13.77 9.38 23.50
CA ALA A 9 14.95 8.55 23.30
C ALA A 9 16.23 9.21 23.83
N TYR A 10 16.35 10.54 23.72
CA TYR A 10 17.53 11.31 24.10
C TYR A 10 17.60 11.61 25.61
N GLN A 11 16.45 11.86 26.26
CA GLN A 11 16.38 12.25 27.68
C GLN A 11 16.67 11.12 28.68
N MET A 12 16.83 9.86 28.22
CA MET A 12 17.21 8.73 29.08
C MET A 12 18.71 8.39 29.02
N THR A 13 19.56 9.26 28.46
CA THR A 13 20.99 8.98 28.20
C THR A 13 21.96 9.96 28.86
N GLU A 14 21.81 10.23 30.16
CA GLU A 14 22.95 10.62 30.99
C GLU A 14 23.70 9.36 31.47
N ASP A 15 24.25 8.58 30.54
CA ASP A 15 25.34 7.65 30.84
C ASP A 15 26.11 7.29 29.57
N LYS A 16 27.35 7.79 29.49
CA LYS A 16 28.13 7.91 28.25
C LYS A 16 28.59 6.59 27.61
N HIS A 17 28.16 5.40 28.04
CA HIS A 17 28.72 4.11 27.59
C HIS A 17 27.70 3.04 27.14
N MET A 18 26.44 3.37 26.85
CA MET A 18 25.41 2.37 26.48
C MET A 18 24.49 2.82 25.32
N VAL A 19 24.94 2.68 24.08
CA VAL A 19 24.15 3.00 22.85
C VAL A 19 23.09 1.92 22.50
N THR A 20 22.85 0.92 23.36
CA THR A 20 22.14 -0.32 22.96
C THR A 20 20.62 -0.43 23.23
N PRO A 21 19.97 0.23 24.23
CA PRO A 21 18.55 -0.02 24.49
C PRO A 21 17.59 0.77 23.58
N VAL A 22 17.95 2.01 23.24
CA VAL A 22 17.04 3.01 22.64
C VAL A 22 16.75 2.71 21.16
N THR A 23 17.77 2.27 20.41
CA THR A 23 17.65 1.88 19.00
C THR A 23 16.82 0.61 18.81
N ALA A 24 16.90 -0.35 19.73
CA ALA A 24 16.12 -1.59 19.67
C ALA A 24 14.61 -1.35 19.89
N VAL A 25 14.25 -0.46 20.83
CA VAL A 25 12.85 -0.11 21.10
C VAL A 25 12.26 0.73 19.96
N ALA A 26 13.01 1.71 19.45
CA ALA A 26 12.59 2.51 18.28
C ALA A 26 12.41 1.65 17.02
N HIS A 27 13.31 0.69 16.78
CA HIS A 27 13.20 -0.22 15.64
C HIS A 27 11.98 -1.16 15.77
N THR A 28 11.73 -1.69 16.97
CA THR A 28 10.59 -2.60 17.21
C THR A 28 9.25 -1.89 17.08
N LEU A 29 9.11 -0.67 17.61
CA LEU A 29 7.91 0.16 17.45
C LEU A 29 7.66 0.52 15.99
N CYS A 30 8.72 0.93 15.26
CA CYS A 30 8.64 1.17 13.82
C CYS A 30 8.25 -0.10 13.04
N ARG A 31 8.47 -1.32 13.58
CA ARG A 31 8.15 -2.60 12.93
C ARG A 31 6.67 -2.89 12.97
N ILE A 32 6.09 -2.72 14.15
CA ILE A 32 4.67 -2.95 14.38
C ILE A 32 3.85 -1.92 13.58
N ASP A 33 4.25 -0.65 13.60
CA ASP A 33 3.56 0.42 12.88
C ASP A 33 3.57 0.21 11.36
N LEU A 34 4.69 -0.24 10.79
CA LEU A 34 4.80 -0.42 9.34
C LEU A 34 4.00 -1.63 8.85
N LYS A 35 4.05 -2.74 9.59
CA LYS A 35 3.27 -3.94 9.29
C LYS A 35 1.76 -3.67 9.40
N HIS A 36 1.36 -2.93 10.43
CA HIS A 36 -0.04 -2.52 10.60
C HIS A 36 -0.49 -1.59 9.47
N LYS A 37 0.34 -0.60 9.10
CA LYS A 37 0.09 0.28 7.95
C LYS A 37 -0.10 -0.52 6.66
N ASN A 38 0.75 -1.51 6.39
CA ASN A 38 0.64 -2.34 5.18
C ASN A 38 -0.68 -3.13 5.15
N LEU A 39 -1.05 -3.75 6.27
CA LEU A 39 -2.32 -4.48 6.39
C LEU A 39 -3.53 -3.56 6.19
N CYS A 40 -3.51 -2.35 6.77
CA CYS A 40 -4.57 -1.37 6.57
C CYS A 40 -4.69 -0.94 5.12
N LEU A 41 -3.58 -0.69 4.45
CA LEU A 41 -3.57 -0.31 3.02
C LEU A 41 -4.06 -1.44 2.12
N ASP A 42 -3.70 -2.69 2.43
CA ASP A 42 -4.16 -3.87 1.69
C ASP A 42 -5.67 -4.07 1.81
N ASN A 43 -6.20 -4.03 3.04
CA ASN A 43 -7.64 -4.10 3.28
C ASN A 43 -8.40 -2.95 2.60
N LEU A 44 -7.83 -1.75 2.61
CA LEU A 44 -8.40 -0.57 1.96
C LEU A 44 -8.43 -0.72 0.44
N ALA A 45 -7.32 -1.14 -0.17
CA ALA A 45 -7.24 -1.39 -1.60
C ALA A 45 -8.22 -2.48 -2.04
N HIS A 46 -8.37 -3.54 -1.23
CA HIS A 46 -9.36 -4.58 -1.47
C HIS A 46 -10.78 -4.03 -1.45
N ALA A 47 -11.18 -3.32 -0.39
CA ALA A 47 -12.51 -2.73 -0.26
C ALA A 47 -12.84 -1.75 -1.40
N MET A 48 -11.86 -0.93 -1.81
CA MET A 48 -12.03 -0.02 -2.95
C MET A 48 -12.25 -0.77 -4.26
N CYS A 49 -11.55 -1.89 -4.48
CA CYS A 49 -11.78 -2.75 -5.65
C CYS A 49 -13.17 -3.40 -5.62
N GLU A 50 -13.66 -3.84 -4.46
CA GLU A 50 -15.01 -4.42 -4.33
C GLU A 50 -16.11 -3.40 -4.63
N VAL A 51 -15.97 -2.17 -4.15
CA VAL A 51 -16.91 -1.07 -4.44
C VAL A 51 -16.84 -0.65 -5.91
N THR A 52 -15.65 -0.71 -6.53
CA THR A 52 -15.48 -0.29 -7.92
C THR A 52 -15.98 -1.34 -8.91
N GLN A 53 -15.78 -2.63 -8.60
CA GLN A 53 -16.19 -3.75 -9.44
C GLN A 53 -16.92 -4.77 -8.58
N GLU A 54 -18.24 -4.66 -8.52
CA GLU A 54 -19.09 -5.51 -7.67
C GLU A 54 -19.06 -6.98 -8.06
N ASN A 55 -18.78 -7.30 -9.33
CA ASN A 55 -18.74 -8.69 -9.79
C ASN A 55 -17.38 -9.34 -9.47
N PRO A 56 -17.32 -10.34 -8.56
CA PRO A 56 -16.08 -11.00 -8.19
C PRO A 56 -15.39 -11.71 -9.35
N LYS A 57 -16.12 -12.11 -10.40
CA LYS A 57 -15.54 -12.76 -11.59
C LYS A 57 -14.60 -11.84 -12.37
N HIS A 58 -14.75 -10.53 -12.21
CA HIS A 58 -13.91 -9.53 -12.87
C HIS A 58 -12.88 -8.92 -11.93
N ARG A 59 -12.85 -9.34 -10.66
CA ARG A 59 -11.78 -9.00 -9.72
C ARG A 59 -10.76 -10.13 -9.78
N THR A 60 -9.62 -9.93 -10.44
CA THR A 60 -8.58 -10.96 -10.39
C THR A 60 -8.08 -11.14 -8.95
N SER A 61 -8.03 -12.38 -8.49
CA SER A 61 -7.48 -12.74 -7.16
C SER A 61 -5.97 -12.50 -7.07
N ASP A 62 -5.32 -12.22 -8.20
CA ASP A 62 -3.90 -11.96 -8.23
C ASP A 62 -3.64 -10.53 -7.75
N TYR A 63 -3.36 -10.40 -6.45
CA TYR A 63 -2.98 -9.15 -5.77
C TYR A 63 -1.91 -8.35 -6.54
N LEU A 64 -1.12 -9.05 -7.38
CA LEU A 64 -0.05 -8.48 -8.18
C LEU A 64 -0.53 -7.65 -9.38
N GLN A 65 -1.72 -7.90 -9.91
CA GLN A 65 -2.23 -7.23 -11.11
C GLN A 65 -3.54 -6.46 -10.87
N MET A 66 -4.33 -6.79 -9.84
CA MET A 66 -5.57 -6.09 -9.44
C MET A 66 -6.30 -5.53 -10.68
N GLU A 67 -6.61 -6.45 -11.60
CA GLU A 67 -7.39 -6.15 -12.79
C GLU A 67 -8.85 -6.24 -12.37
N ILE A 68 -9.54 -5.11 -12.49
CA ILE A 68 -10.95 -4.96 -12.15
C ILE A 68 -11.80 -4.60 -13.37
N ASP A 69 -11.18 -4.51 -14.55
CA ASP A 69 -11.85 -4.19 -15.80
C ASP A 69 -12.67 -5.40 -16.27
N SER A 70 -13.96 -5.19 -16.54
CA SER A 70 -14.77 -6.18 -17.24
C SER A 70 -14.27 -6.35 -18.68
N PRO A 71 -14.17 -7.58 -19.21
CA PRO A 71 -13.90 -7.81 -20.63
C PRO A 71 -14.91 -7.09 -21.54
N PRO A 72 -14.60 -6.82 -22.81
CA PRO A 72 -15.55 -6.25 -23.77
C PRO A 72 -16.84 -7.08 -23.86
N GLY A 73 -18.00 -6.44 -23.75
CA GLY A 73 -19.32 -7.12 -23.76
C GLY A 73 -19.71 -7.78 -22.43
N GLU A 74 -18.82 -7.84 -21.46
CA GLU A 74 -19.07 -8.49 -20.17
C GLU A 74 -19.57 -7.53 -19.08
N ASP A 75 -19.52 -6.22 -19.34
CA ASP A 75 -20.07 -5.20 -18.44
C ASP A 75 -21.58 -5.38 -18.27
N GLN A 76 -22.07 -5.15 -17.05
CA GLN A 76 -23.46 -5.38 -16.71
C GLN A 76 -24.44 -4.56 -17.57
N TYR A 77 -24.10 -3.32 -17.88
CA TYR A 77 -24.96 -2.44 -18.68
C TYR A 77 -24.89 -2.80 -20.17
N GLU A 78 -23.73 -3.24 -20.66
CA GLU A 78 -23.57 -3.76 -22.02
C GLU A 78 -24.41 -5.01 -22.24
N LYS A 79 -24.41 -5.94 -21.28
CA LYS A 79 -25.24 -7.16 -21.35
C LYS A 79 -26.72 -6.84 -21.43
N VAL A 80 -27.19 -5.88 -20.64
CA VAL A 80 -28.60 -5.46 -20.70
C VAL A 80 -28.92 -4.81 -22.03
N ALA A 81 -28.09 -3.89 -22.52
CA ALA A 81 -28.29 -3.26 -23.83
C ALA A 81 -28.29 -4.30 -24.97
N PHE A 82 -27.35 -5.25 -24.93
CA PHE A 82 -27.28 -6.36 -25.89
C PHE A 82 -28.54 -7.22 -25.87
N TYR A 83 -29.05 -7.58 -24.69
CA TYR A 83 -30.25 -8.39 -24.57
C TYR A 83 -31.50 -7.66 -25.09
N LEU A 84 -31.64 -6.37 -24.75
CA LEU A 84 -32.76 -5.54 -25.22
C LEU A 84 -32.77 -5.39 -26.75
N ARG A 85 -31.60 -5.31 -27.39
CA ARG A 85 -31.48 -5.21 -28.86
C ARG A 85 -31.88 -6.49 -29.58
N ASN A 86 -31.47 -7.64 -29.05
CA ASN A 86 -31.54 -8.91 -29.78
C ASN A 86 -32.80 -9.73 -29.47
N ASN A 87 -33.53 -9.38 -28.42
CA ASN A 87 -34.72 -10.11 -28.01
C ASN A 87 -35.99 -9.52 -28.63
N LYS A 88 -36.60 -10.29 -29.54
CA LYS A 88 -37.84 -9.93 -30.26
C LYS A 88 -39.04 -9.64 -29.35
N THR A 89 -39.00 -10.14 -28.11
CA THR A 89 -40.04 -9.89 -27.10
C THR A 89 -40.25 -8.39 -26.83
N PHE A 90 -39.23 -7.56 -27.03
CA PHE A 90 -39.28 -6.13 -26.74
C PHE A 90 -39.51 -5.23 -27.97
N GLU A 91 -39.77 -5.79 -29.16
CA GLU A 91 -39.97 -5.01 -30.39
C GLU A 91 -41.11 -3.98 -30.27
N ASN A 92 -42.17 -4.33 -29.54
CA ASN A 92 -43.34 -3.47 -29.33
C ASN A 92 -43.22 -2.60 -28.05
N TYR A 93 -42.11 -2.68 -27.31
CA TYR A 93 -41.93 -1.88 -26.11
C TYR A 93 -41.57 -0.45 -26.47
N LYS A 94 -42.50 0.48 -26.23
CA LYS A 94 -42.44 1.89 -26.66
C LYS A 94 -41.14 2.62 -26.26
N LYS A 95 -40.54 2.28 -25.11
CA LYS A 95 -39.30 2.89 -24.59
C LYS A 95 -38.04 2.05 -24.84
N CYS A 96 -38.11 0.94 -25.60
CA CYS A 96 -36.99 0.02 -25.77
C CYS A 96 -35.73 0.71 -26.30
N LYS A 97 -35.88 1.54 -27.35
CA LYS A 97 -34.76 2.29 -27.94
C LYS A 97 -34.11 3.25 -26.95
N ILE A 98 -34.92 3.98 -26.16
CA ILE A 98 -34.44 4.90 -25.13
C ILE A 98 -33.63 4.14 -24.08
N HIS A 99 -34.15 3.00 -23.62
CA HIS A 99 -33.45 2.18 -22.63
C HIS A 99 -32.12 1.64 -23.16
N ILE A 100 -32.10 1.15 -24.41
CA ILE A 100 -30.84 0.69 -25.05
C ILE A 100 -29.80 1.82 -25.05
N GLU A 101 -30.17 3.02 -25.50
CA GLU A 101 -29.25 4.16 -25.53
C GLU A 101 -28.77 4.58 -24.14
N VAL A 102 -29.64 4.53 -23.13
CA VAL A 102 -29.27 4.84 -21.75
C VAL A 102 -28.30 3.78 -21.21
N TYR A 103 -28.57 2.50 -21.42
CA TYR A 103 -27.68 1.43 -21.00
C TYR A 103 -26.30 1.49 -21.69
N ASP A 104 -26.21 1.87 -22.96
CA ASP A 104 -24.91 2.10 -23.62
C ASP A 104 -24.14 3.25 -22.97
N LYS A 105 -24.81 4.35 -22.62
CA LYS A 105 -24.19 5.49 -21.92
C LYS A 105 -23.73 5.10 -20.51
N MET A 106 -24.54 4.31 -19.80
CA MET A 106 -24.20 3.78 -18.48
C MET A 106 -23.00 2.83 -18.55
N ALA A 107 -22.93 1.96 -19.56
CA ALA A 107 -21.77 1.11 -19.83
C ALA A 107 -20.49 1.92 -20.04
N ALA A 108 -20.55 2.96 -20.89
CA ALA A 108 -19.40 3.82 -21.16
C ALA A 108 -18.92 4.56 -19.90
N GLU A 109 -19.83 5.12 -19.11
CA GLU A 109 -19.49 5.81 -17.86
C GLU A 109 -18.96 4.84 -16.80
N HIS A 110 -19.52 3.63 -16.69
CA HIS A 110 -19.04 2.62 -15.76
C HIS A 110 -17.63 2.13 -16.11
N ARG A 111 -17.35 1.84 -17.39
CA ARG A 111 -16.00 1.50 -17.84
C ARG A 111 -14.98 2.60 -17.55
N GLU A 112 -15.34 3.85 -17.77
CA GLU A 112 -14.48 4.99 -17.47
C GLU A 112 -14.23 5.14 -15.96
N TYR A 113 -15.26 4.94 -15.14
CA TYR A 113 -15.14 4.93 -13.68
C TYR A 113 -14.16 3.85 -13.20
N VAL A 114 -14.34 2.60 -13.63
CA VAL A 114 -13.47 1.47 -13.27
C VAL A 114 -12.02 1.75 -13.69
N ARG A 115 -11.81 2.24 -14.91
CA ARG A 115 -10.48 2.61 -15.43
C ARG A 115 -9.81 3.66 -14.57
N ARG A 116 -10.53 4.72 -14.19
CA ARG A 116 -10.00 5.80 -13.33
C ARG A 116 -9.71 5.31 -11.93
N ALA A 117 -10.64 4.61 -11.31
CA ALA A 117 -10.46 4.05 -9.97
C ALA A 117 -9.23 3.13 -9.90
N ARG A 118 -8.99 2.31 -10.93
CA ARG A 118 -7.75 1.52 -11.03
C ARG A 118 -6.49 2.40 -11.07
N CYS A 119 -6.49 3.48 -11.84
CA CYS A 119 -5.35 4.40 -11.91
C CYS A 119 -5.07 5.09 -10.58
N LEU A 120 -6.12 5.47 -9.84
CA LEU A 120 -6.03 6.15 -8.55
C LEU A 120 -5.50 5.23 -7.45
N LEU A 121 -5.69 3.91 -7.56
CA LEU A 121 -5.11 2.94 -6.63
C LEU A 121 -3.61 2.71 -6.83
N LYS A 122 -2.97 3.30 -7.86
CA LYS A 122 -1.62 2.94 -8.28
C LYS A 122 -0.56 3.12 -7.18
N ASN A 123 -0.56 4.20 -6.41
CA ASN A 123 0.51 4.42 -5.43
C ASN A 123 0.35 3.52 -4.21
N ILE A 124 -0.89 3.37 -3.71
CA ILE A 124 -1.21 2.40 -2.65
C ILE A 124 -0.76 0.99 -3.06
N ARG A 125 -1.06 0.58 -4.29
CA ARG A 125 -0.66 -0.72 -4.84
C ARG A 125 0.84 -0.89 -4.97
N ALA A 126 1.52 0.12 -5.51
CA ALA A 126 2.97 0.10 -5.65
C ALA A 126 3.66 -0.04 -4.28
N PHE A 127 3.15 0.67 -3.27
CA PHE A 127 3.67 0.60 -1.91
C PHE A 127 3.51 -0.79 -1.30
N ILE A 128 2.31 -1.37 -1.34
CA ILE A 128 2.04 -2.71 -0.78
C ILE A 128 2.92 -3.77 -1.45
N LYS A 129 3.02 -3.71 -2.79
CA LYS A 129 3.68 -4.73 -3.60
C LYS A 129 5.21 -4.62 -3.56
N HIS A 130 5.76 -3.42 -3.54
CA HIS A 130 7.19 -3.20 -3.74
C HIS A 130 7.82 -2.50 -2.55
N ASP A 131 7.41 -1.26 -2.26
CA ASP A 131 8.13 -0.43 -1.30
C ASP A 131 8.15 -1.05 0.11
N TYR A 132 7.02 -1.60 0.55
CA TYR A 132 6.93 -2.27 1.84
C TYR A 132 7.85 -3.50 1.91
N LEU A 133 7.84 -4.35 0.88
CA LEU A 133 8.68 -5.55 0.84
C LEU A 133 10.17 -5.20 0.87
N VAL A 134 10.58 -4.17 0.12
CA VAL A 134 11.97 -3.70 0.11
C VAL A 134 12.39 -3.22 1.50
N ILE A 135 11.54 -2.42 2.15
CA ILE A 135 11.81 -1.95 3.52
C ILE A 135 11.88 -3.14 4.49
N ASP A 136 10.97 -4.10 4.40
CA ASP A 136 10.95 -5.27 5.30
C ASP A 136 12.22 -6.13 5.15
N ILE A 137 12.70 -6.34 3.92
CA ILE A 137 13.97 -7.02 3.65
C ILE A 137 15.15 -6.28 4.30
N HIS A 138 15.27 -4.96 4.06
CA HIS A 138 16.37 -4.15 4.60
C HIS A 138 16.37 -4.13 6.13
N ARG A 139 15.20 -4.18 6.73
CA ARG A 139 15.03 -4.28 8.19
C ARG A 139 15.41 -5.64 8.73
N GLY A 140 15.09 -6.73 8.01
CA GLY A 140 15.55 -8.07 8.34
C GLY A 140 17.08 -8.17 8.34
N GLU A 141 17.73 -7.55 7.35
CA GLU A 141 19.18 -7.42 7.28
C GLU A 141 19.75 -6.58 8.42
N LEU A 142 19.13 -5.43 8.74
CA LEU A 142 19.53 -4.60 9.88
C LEU A 142 19.45 -5.37 11.21
N ASP A 143 18.37 -6.13 11.43
CA ASP A 143 18.21 -6.99 12.60
C ASP A 143 19.29 -8.08 12.65
N GLN A 144 19.72 -8.60 11.50
CA GLN A 144 20.83 -9.55 11.41
C GLN A 144 22.17 -8.89 11.77
N ARG A 145 22.47 -7.70 11.22
CA ARG A 145 23.69 -6.95 11.58
C ARG A 145 23.74 -6.57 13.05
N ARG A 146 22.60 -6.21 13.64
CA ARG A 146 22.49 -5.97 15.09
C ARG A 146 22.91 -7.20 15.89
N ARG A 147 22.42 -8.40 15.53
CA ARG A 147 22.79 -9.65 16.20
C ARG A 147 24.28 -9.96 16.06
N GLU A 148 24.87 -9.73 14.88
CA GLU A 148 26.30 -9.89 14.64
C GLU A 148 27.14 -8.94 15.52
N MET A 149 26.73 -7.67 15.60
CA MET A 149 27.36 -6.67 16.46
C MET A 149 27.24 -7.03 17.95
N ASP A 150 26.05 -7.45 18.40
CA ASP A 150 25.81 -7.87 19.79
C ASP A 150 26.67 -9.09 20.14
N PHE A 151 26.81 -10.04 19.22
CA PHE A 151 27.69 -11.19 19.36
C PHE A 151 29.16 -10.78 19.48
N ALA A 152 29.66 -9.93 18.57
CA ALA A 152 31.04 -9.43 18.62
C ALA A 152 31.34 -8.66 19.91
N LYS A 153 30.37 -7.88 20.41
CA LYS A 153 30.45 -7.19 21.71
C LYS A 153 30.57 -8.17 22.87
N SER A 154 29.81 -9.27 22.83
CA SER A 154 29.84 -10.30 23.86
C SER A 154 31.19 -11.04 23.89
N GLU A 155 31.74 -11.35 22.71
CA GLU A 155 33.05 -11.99 22.53
C GLU A 155 34.19 -11.09 23.03
N LEU A 156 34.14 -9.79 22.73
CA LEU A 156 35.10 -8.82 23.22
C LEU A 156 35.09 -8.74 24.76
N LYS A 157 33.90 -8.76 25.38
CA LYS A 157 33.77 -8.77 26.85
C LYS A 157 34.29 -10.05 27.49
N ALA A 158 34.22 -11.17 26.79
CA ALA A 158 34.68 -12.47 27.29
C ALA A 158 36.20 -12.65 27.16
N ALA A 159 36.87 -11.90 26.28
CA ALA A 159 38.30 -11.98 26.05
C ALA A 159 39.10 -11.48 27.28
N LYS A 160 40.09 -12.27 27.71
CA LYS A 160 40.94 -11.97 28.88
C LYS A 160 42.40 -11.68 28.53
N GLU A 161 42.85 -12.12 27.36
CA GLU A 161 44.21 -11.92 26.88
C GLU A 161 44.33 -10.64 26.06
N LEU A 162 45.37 -9.84 26.32
CA LEU A 162 45.59 -8.53 25.68
C LEU A 162 45.60 -8.59 24.14
N GLN A 163 46.30 -9.58 23.56
CA GLN A 163 46.35 -9.76 22.10
C GLN A 163 44.98 -10.15 21.53
N LEU A 164 44.22 -10.97 22.26
CA LEU A 164 42.89 -11.38 21.83
C LEU A 164 41.88 -10.23 21.95
N ILE A 165 42.00 -9.38 22.97
CA ILE A 165 41.19 -8.17 23.14
C ILE A 165 41.37 -7.23 21.94
N GLU A 166 42.59 -7.04 21.47
CA GLU A 166 42.88 -6.17 20.31
C GLU A 166 42.19 -6.69 19.03
N VAL A 167 42.34 -7.99 18.73
CA VAL A 167 41.68 -8.63 17.58
C VAL A 167 40.15 -8.55 17.69
N LYS A 168 39.59 -8.87 18.85
CA LYS A 168 38.13 -8.83 19.09
C LYS A 168 37.59 -7.40 19.06
N SER A 169 38.38 -6.41 19.47
CA SER A 169 38.01 -4.99 19.38
C SER A 169 37.91 -4.54 17.92
N GLN A 170 38.85 -4.95 17.07
CA GLN A 170 38.78 -4.69 15.64
C GLN A 170 37.54 -5.33 15.01
N GLN A 171 37.23 -6.58 15.34
CA GLN A 171 36.03 -7.28 14.85
C GLN A 171 34.74 -6.58 15.30
N TYR A 172 34.68 -6.13 16.55
CA TYR A 172 33.53 -5.38 17.06
C TYR A 172 33.36 -4.05 16.31
N ASN A 173 34.44 -3.29 16.09
CA ASN A 173 34.37 -2.02 15.37
C ASN A 173 33.90 -2.20 13.91
N GLN A 174 34.33 -3.27 13.23
CA GLN A 174 33.84 -3.61 11.90
C GLN A 174 32.33 -3.96 11.92
N ALA A 175 31.88 -4.71 12.92
CA ALA A 175 30.46 -5.04 13.08
C ALA A 175 29.61 -3.79 13.39
N VAL A 176 30.14 -2.84 14.16
CA VAL A 176 29.49 -1.54 14.41
C VAL A 176 29.36 -0.75 13.10
N GLN A 177 30.44 -0.61 12.33
CA GLN A 177 30.40 0.14 11.07
C GLN A 177 29.37 -0.44 10.09
N THR A 178 29.37 -1.76 9.89
CA THR A 178 28.41 -2.41 8.99
C THR A 178 26.96 -2.29 9.47
N PHE A 179 26.72 -2.29 10.79
CA PHE A 179 25.40 -2.01 11.36
C PHE A 179 24.98 -0.55 11.11
N GLU A 180 25.87 0.42 11.33
CA GLU A 180 25.59 1.85 11.12
C GLU A 180 25.31 2.17 9.65
N GLU A 181 26.06 1.59 8.72
CA GLU A 181 25.82 1.70 7.27
C GLU A 181 24.41 1.22 6.93
N LYS A 182 24.03 0.02 7.40
CA LYS A 182 22.68 -0.52 7.16
C LYS A 182 21.58 0.30 7.85
N LEU A 183 21.86 0.82 9.05
CA LEU A 183 20.92 1.66 9.79
C LEU A 183 20.62 2.95 9.02
N ASN A 184 21.63 3.57 8.42
CA ASN A 184 21.48 4.77 7.59
C ASN A 184 20.64 4.48 6.33
N GLU A 185 20.86 3.34 5.66
CA GLU A 185 20.03 2.92 4.52
C GLU A 185 18.55 2.80 4.91
N VAL A 186 18.26 2.05 5.98
CA VAL A 186 16.89 1.85 6.47
C VAL A 186 16.26 3.18 6.88
N THR A 187 16.99 4.03 7.60
CA THR A 187 16.50 5.36 8.03
C THR A 187 16.10 6.21 6.84
N THR A 188 16.94 6.26 5.80
CA THR A 188 16.66 6.99 4.56
C THR A 188 15.38 6.49 3.88
N MET A 189 15.13 5.17 3.87
CA MET A 189 13.89 4.61 3.34
C MET A 189 12.67 4.99 4.18
N LEU A 190 12.81 4.98 5.51
CA LEU A 190 11.73 5.35 6.43
C LEU A 190 11.37 6.84 6.33
N ASP A 191 12.35 7.71 6.02
CA ASP A 191 12.14 9.14 5.81
C ASP A 191 11.28 9.45 4.57
N LEU A 192 11.13 8.50 3.63
CA LEU A 192 10.22 8.61 2.48
C LEU A 192 8.77 8.28 2.82
N LEU A 193 8.50 7.61 3.95
CA LEU A 193 7.15 7.17 4.32
C LEU A 193 6.12 8.30 4.49
N PRO A 194 6.47 9.49 5.01
CA PRO A 194 5.54 10.62 5.05
C PRO A 194 5.07 11.04 3.66
N LYS A 195 5.98 11.11 2.68
CA LYS A 195 5.65 11.44 1.29
C LYS A 195 4.75 10.39 0.65
N ASN A 196 5.04 9.11 0.88
CA ASN A 196 4.17 8.02 0.40
C ASN A 196 2.79 8.09 1.05
N LYS A 197 2.71 8.44 2.35
CA LYS A 197 1.43 8.62 3.04
C LYS A 197 0.61 9.75 2.42
N GLU A 198 1.23 10.87 2.08
CA GLU A 198 0.56 11.99 1.41
C GLU A 198 0.01 11.57 0.04
N ALA A 199 0.81 10.84 -0.75
CA ALA A 199 0.35 10.29 -2.03
C ALA A 199 -0.86 9.35 -1.85
N HIS A 200 -0.84 8.45 -0.85
CA HIS A 200 -1.98 7.58 -0.57
C HIS A 200 -3.24 8.34 -0.15
N ILE A 201 -3.09 9.44 0.60
CA ILE A 201 -4.24 10.28 0.98
C ILE A 201 -4.83 10.95 -0.26
N ASN A 202 -3.99 11.46 -1.16
CA ASN A 202 -4.45 12.08 -2.41
C ASN A 202 -5.17 11.07 -3.30
N ASP A 203 -4.62 9.85 -3.46
CA ASP A 203 -5.27 8.74 -4.17
C ASP A 203 -6.69 8.48 -3.64
N LEU A 204 -6.86 8.44 -2.31
CA LEU A 204 -8.16 8.21 -1.67
C LEU A 204 -9.13 9.36 -1.88
N LEU A 205 -8.67 10.61 -1.72
CA LEU A 205 -9.50 11.79 -1.93
C LEU A 205 -9.98 11.86 -3.38
N GLU A 206 -9.08 11.68 -4.35
CA GLU A 206 -9.44 11.65 -5.76
C GLU A 206 -10.40 10.51 -6.10
N TRP A 207 -10.19 9.31 -5.54
CA TRP A 207 -11.10 8.18 -5.71
C TRP A 207 -12.50 8.53 -5.19
N THR A 208 -12.64 9.06 -3.98
CA THR A 208 -13.97 9.42 -3.43
C THR A 208 -14.69 10.48 -4.27
N ILE A 209 -13.97 11.47 -4.80
CA ILE A 209 -14.53 12.49 -5.70
C ILE A 209 -15.05 11.83 -6.98
N HIS A 210 -14.26 10.93 -7.57
CA HIS A 210 -14.64 10.24 -8.80
C HIS A 210 -15.78 9.26 -8.61
N THR A 211 -15.82 8.52 -7.50
CA THR A 211 -16.96 7.64 -7.14
C THR A 211 -18.24 8.46 -7.01
N ARG A 212 -18.21 9.60 -6.31
CA ARG A 212 -19.38 10.48 -6.22
C ARG A 212 -19.83 10.98 -7.59
N GLN A 213 -18.90 11.49 -8.41
CA GLN A 213 -19.20 11.98 -9.75
C GLN A 213 -19.80 10.90 -10.65
N HIS A 214 -19.31 9.67 -10.55
CA HIS A 214 -19.86 8.52 -11.27
C HIS A 214 -21.33 8.31 -10.87
N HIS A 215 -21.64 8.19 -9.58
CA HIS A 215 -23.02 7.99 -9.12
C HIS A 215 -23.96 9.15 -9.49
N GLU A 216 -23.50 10.40 -9.41
CA GLU A 216 -24.27 11.57 -9.85
C GLU A 216 -24.61 11.52 -11.35
N LYS A 217 -23.68 11.08 -12.19
CA LYS A 217 -23.93 10.93 -13.63
C LYS A 217 -24.85 9.75 -13.92
N MET A 218 -24.67 8.63 -13.22
CA MET A 218 -25.54 7.45 -13.36
C MET A 218 -26.99 7.79 -13.00
N ALA A 219 -27.21 8.56 -11.93
CA ALA A 219 -28.53 9.07 -11.57
C ALA A 219 -29.13 9.94 -12.69
N LYS A 220 -28.35 10.90 -13.23
CA LYS A 220 -28.80 11.75 -14.36
C LYS A 220 -29.15 10.96 -15.61
N LEU A 221 -28.43 9.85 -15.89
CA LEU A 221 -28.72 8.97 -17.01
C LEU A 221 -30.04 8.22 -16.80
N LEU A 222 -30.33 7.79 -15.57
CA LEU A 222 -31.58 7.13 -15.22
C LEU A 222 -32.78 8.07 -15.36
N ASP A 223 -32.66 9.34 -14.98
CA ASP A 223 -33.73 10.35 -15.15
C ASP A 223 -34.16 10.54 -16.62
N LEU A 224 -33.29 10.20 -17.59
CA LEU A 224 -33.62 10.25 -19.01
C LEU A 224 -34.62 9.16 -19.44
N THR A 225 -34.72 8.07 -18.67
CA THR A 225 -35.67 6.98 -18.95
C THR A 225 -37.09 7.30 -18.51
N GLU A 226 -37.25 8.21 -17.55
CA GLU A 226 -38.54 8.60 -16.99
C GLU A 226 -39.29 9.60 -17.86
N LYS A 227 -38.56 10.44 -18.60
CA LYS A 227 -39.11 11.37 -19.60
C LYS A 227 -39.68 10.64 -20.83
#